data_AF-A3MVM3-F1
#
_entry.id   AF-A3MVM3-F1
#
_cell.length_a   1.000
_cell.length_b   1.000
_cell.length_c   1.000
_cell.angle_alpha   90.00
_cell.angle_beta   90.00
_cell.angle_gamma   90.00
#
_symmetry.space_group_name_H-M   'P 1'
#
loop_
_entity.id
_entity.type
_entity.pdbx_description
1 polymer ?
#
loop_
_entity_poly.entity_id
_entity_poly.type
_entity_poly.pdbx_seq_one_letter_code
_entity_poly.pdbx_strand_id
1 'polypeptide(L)'
;MRKVIHMILGGEVLLIAVLAVIVVAAVVYGLARPRVPVACPPSPDALRRVLETVLDDVYVDRIGDIMVVKTKALFFTYTMRIRCSQQTYQLSWPWPWAVALLLLVPQLAWLAVVLLLWMLYKAHQLERAVAQAGRELATP
;
A
#
# COMPACT_ATOMS: atom_id res chain seq x y z
N MET A 1 -18.30 35.44 -25.73
CA MET A 1 -18.63 34.16 -25.03
C MET A 1 -17.62 33.03 -25.28
N ARG A 2 -16.93 32.95 -26.42
CA ARG A 2 -15.91 31.89 -26.71
C ARG A 2 -14.69 31.87 -25.76
N LYS A 3 -14.29 33.02 -25.19
CA LYS A 3 -13.17 33.11 -24.22
C LYS A 3 -13.47 32.49 -22.85
N VAL A 4 -14.72 32.51 -22.40
CA VAL A 4 -15.11 31.97 -21.08
C VAL A 4 -15.12 30.44 -21.11
N ILE A 5 -15.53 29.85 -22.24
CA ILE A 5 -15.54 28.39 -22.44
C ILE A 5 -14.12 27.81 -22.40
N HIS A 6 -13.13 28.49 -22.99
CA HIS A 6 -11.73 28.06 -22.89
C HIS A 6 -11.13 28.22 -21.50
N MET A 7 -11.59 29.20 -20.72
CA MET A 7 -11.09 29.44 -19.36
C MET A 7 -11.64 28.42 -18.35
N ILE A 8 -12.87 27.91 -18.57
CA ILE A 8 -13.47 26.84 -17.78
C ILE A 8 -12.88 25.47 -18.17
N LEU A 9 -12.74 25.17 -19.48
CA LEU A 9 -12.08 23.94 -19.94
C LEU A 9 -10.61 23.86 -19.49
N GLY A 10 -9.89 24.98 -19.48
CA GLY A 10 -8.48 25.01 -19.06
C GLY A 10 -8.29 24.65 -17.59
N GLY A 11 -9.19 25.10 -16.71
CA GLY A 11 -9.13 24.81 -15.27
C GLY A 11 -9.44 23.36 -14.92
N GLU A 12 -10.45 22.78 -15.57
CA GLU A 12 -10.82 21.37 -15.35
C GLU A 12 -9.75 20.41 -15.88
N VAL A 13 -9.18 20.71 -17.05
CA VAL A 13 -8.07 19.93 -17.61
C VAL A 13 -6.82 20.05 -16.73
N LEU A 14 -6.52 21.25 -16.22
CA LEU A 14 -5.42 21.46 -15.27
C LEU A 14 -5.63 20.66 -13.97
N LEU A 15 -6.85 20.67 -13.43
CA LEU A 15 -7.20 19.93 -12.21
C LEU A 15 -7.01 18.41 -12.41
N ILE A 16 -7.52 17.87 -13.52
CA ILE A 16 -7.37 16.45 -13.87
C ILE A 16 -5.89 16.10 -14.05
N ALA A 17 -5.11 16.96 -14.72
CA ALA A 17 -3.67 16.76 -14.90
C ALA A 17 -2.93 16.76 -13.55
N VAL A 18 -3.24 17.68 -12.64
CA VAL A 18 -2.66 17.72 -11.29
C VAL A 18 -3.02 16.47 -10.49
N LEU A 19 -4.28 16.03 -10.52
CA LEU A 19 -4.71 14.80 -9.84
C LEU A 19 -3.99 13.56 -10.40
N ALA A 20 -3.83 13.48 -11.72
CA ALA A 20 -3.08 12.41 -12.37
C ALA A 20 -1.62 12.39 -11.92
N VAL A 21 -0.96 13.56 -11.83
CA VAL A 21 0.40 13.67 -11.31
C VAL A 21 0.50 13.21 -9.86
N ILE A 22 -0.47 13.55 -9.01
CA ILE A 22 -0.52 13.10 -7.60
C ILE A 22 -0.65 11.57 -7.54
N VAL A 23 -1.53 10.98 -8.36
CA VAL A 23 -1.69 9.52 -8.46
C VAL A 23 -0.38 8.86 -8.87
N VAL A 24 0.24 9.34 -9.95
CA VAL A 24 1.51 8.80 -10.44
C VAL A 24 2.59 8.92 -9.38
N ALA A 25 2.73 10.08 -8.73
CA ALA A 25 3.70 10.31 -7.67
C ALA A 25 3.47 9.38 -6.47
N ALA A 26 2.22 9.17 -6.05
CA ALA A 26 1.88 8.27 -4.94
C ALA A 26 2.16 6.80 -5.29
N VAL A 27 1.86 6.37 -6.52
CA VAL A 27 2.18 5.01 -6.99
C VAL A 27 3.69 4.82 -7.08
N VAL A 28 4.41 5.74 -7.72
CA VAL A 28 5.87 5.69 -7.84
C VAL A 28 6.52 5.69 -6.47
N TYR A 29 6.09 6.58 -5.56
CA TYR A 29 6.57 6.59 -4.18
C TYR A 29 6.29 5.26 -3.48
N GLY A 30 5.10 4.69 -3.63
CA GLY A 30 4.73 3.40 -3.07
C GLY A 30 5.56 2.22 -3.62
N LEU A 31 5.95 2.27 -4.89
CA LEU A 31 6.77 1.23 -5.54
C LEU A 31 8.27 1.41 -5.30
N ALA A 32 8.74 2.66 -5.21
CA ALA A 32 10.14 3.03 -5.05
C ALA A 32 10.57 3.18 -3.59
N ARG A 33 9.73 2.77 -2.62
CA ARG A 33 10.05 2.94 -1.20
C ARG A 33 11.40 2.28 -0.87
N PRO A 34 12.26 2.97 -0.10
CA PRO A 34 13.49 2.37 0.39
C PRO A 34 13.14 1.16 1.24
N ARG A 35 13.73 0.00 0.88
CA ARG A 35 13.49 -1.25 1.58
C ARG A 35 14.12 -1.17 2.97
N VAL A 36 13.28 -1.01 3.99
CA VAL A 36 13.73 -1.09 5.39
C VAL A 36 14.04 -2.55 5.69
N PRO A 37 15.19 -2.87 6.31
CA PRO A 37 15.48 -4.23 6.73
C PRO A 37 14.42 -4.69 7.75
N VAL A 38 13.84 -5.87 7.50
CA VAL A 38 12.84 -6.49 8.37
C VAL A 38 13.47 -7.73 8.98
N ALA A 39 13.54 -7.76 10.32
CA ALA A 39 13.99 -8.93 11.05
C ALA A 39 12.98 -10.08 10.84
N CYS A 40 13.48 -11.29 10.58
CA CYS A 40 12.58 -12.44 10.44
C CYS A 40 12.18 -12.94 11.83
N PRO A 41 10.87 -12.93 12.15
CA PRO A 41 10.42 -13.40 13.45
C PRO A 41 10.60 -14.92 13.54
N PRO A 42 10.81 -15.47 14.75
CA PRO A 42 11.15 -16.87 14.97
C PRO A 42 10.01 -17.81 14.60
N SER A 43 8.75 -17.44 14.86
CA SER A 43 7.57 -18.24 14.52
C SER A 43 6.48 -17.43 13.77
N PRO A 44 5.81 -18.05 12.78
CA PRO A 44 4.70 -17.42 12.06
C PRO A 44 3.50 -17.16 12.99
N ASP A 45 3.23 -18.05 13.96
CA ASP A 45 2.11 -17.92 14.90
C ASP A 45 2.28 -16.79 15.91
N ALA A 46 3.51 -16.52 16.36
CA ALA A 46 3.76 -15.35 17.21
C ALA A 46 3.60 -14.05 16.42
N LEU A 47 4.13 -13.99 15.19
CA LEU A 47 3.95 -12.84 14.32
C LEU A 47 2.46 -12.58 14.06
N ARG A 48 1.70 -13.63 13.75
CA ARG A 48 0.25 -13.55 13.51
C ARG A 48 -0.47 -12.93 14.70
N ARG A 49 -0.24 -13.44 15.92
CA ARG A 49 -0.89 -12.94 17.14
C ARG A 49 -0.60 -11.46 17.41
N VAL A 50 0.64 -11.01 17.19
CA VAL A 50 0.98 -9.59 17.34
C VAL A 50 0.27 -8.75 16.28
N LEU A 51 0.29 -9.19 15.02
CA LEU A 51 -0.31 -8.44 13.92
C LEU A 51 -1.84 -8.38 14.00
N GLU A 52 -2.51 -9.42 14.50
CA GLU A 52 -3.97 -9.44 14.69
C GLU A 52 -4.46 -8.36 15.68
N THR A 53 -3.58 -7.80 16.52
CA THR A 53 -3.95 -6.67 17.40
C THR A 53 -4.00 -5.32 16.68
N VAL A 54 -3.35 -5.21 15.51
CA VAL A 54 -3.18 -3.95 14.76
C VAL A 54 -3.89 -3.98 13.41
N LEU A 55 -4.07 -5.17 12.83
CA LEU A 55 -4.54 -5.39 11.47
C LEU A 55 -5.71 -6.37 11.47
N ASP A 56 -6.62 -6.17 10.52
CA ASP A 56 -7.76 -7.04 10.30
C ASP A 56 -7.38 -8.24 9.40
N ASP A 57 -7.97 -9.40 9.68
CA ASP A 57 -7.90 -10.63 8.87
C ASP A 57 -6.47 -10.98 8.42
N VAL A 58 -5.58 -11.16 9.41
CA VAL A 58 -4.16 -11.45 9.18
C VAL A 58 -3.94 -12.95 9.01
N TYR A 59 -3.27 -13.31 7.91
CA TYR A 59 -2.78 -14.64 7.65
C TYR A 59 -1.27 -14.60 7.51
N VAL A 60 -0.56 -15.35 8.35
CA VAL A 60 0.89 -15.50 8.28
C VAL A 60 1.21 -16.95 7.97
N ASP A 61 2.12 -17.15 7.03
CA ASP A 61 2.58 -18.47 6.62
C ASP A 61 4.08 -18.45 6.38
N ARG A 62 4.74 -19.60 6.55
CA ARG A 62 6.18 -19.75 6.30
C ARG A 62 6.40 -20.86 5.27
N ILE A 63 6.97 -20.47 4.14
CA ILE A 63 7.30 -21.36 3.04
C ILE A 63 8.82 -21.33 2.86
N GLY A 64 9.51 -22.26 3.54
CA GLY A 64 10.97 -22.30 3.58
C GLY A 64 11.56 -21.01 4.14
N ASP A 65 12.39 -20.32 3.36
CA ASP A 65 13.04 -19.04 3.70
C ASP A 65 12.13 -17.81 3.54
N ILE A 66 10.91 -17.99 3.04
CA ILE A 66 9.97 -16.89 2.78
C ILE A 66 8.84 -16.92 3.81
N MET A 67 8.67 -15.82 4.53
CA MET A 67 7.51 -15.58 5.38
C MET A 67 6.51 -14.70 4.62
N VAL A 68 5.28 -15.19 4.47
CA VAL A 68 4.21 -14.50 3.75
C VAL A 68 3.22 -13.98 4.78
N VAL A 69 3.04 -12.67 4.83
CA VAL A 69 2.03 -11.99 5.63
C VAL A 69 0.98 -11.44 4.68
N LYS A 70 -0.27 -11.84 4.86
CA LYS A 70 -1.43 -11.33 4.13
C LYS A 70 -2.36 -10.66 5.13
N THR A 71 -2.93 -9.53 4.75
CA THR A 71 -4.00 -8.88 5.51
C THR A 71 -5.03 -8.36 4.52
N LYS A 72 -6.27 -8.25 4.97
CA LYS A 72 -7.33 -7.62 4.18
C LYS A 72 -7.79 -6.34 4.85
N ALA A 73 -8.04 -5.32 4.03
CA ALA A 73 -8.77 -4.14 4.46
C ALA A 73 -9.95 -3.97 3.51
N LEU A 74 -11.18 -4.11 4.04
CA LEU A 74 -12.40 -4.22 3.23
C LEU A 74 -12.29 -5.39 2.22
N PHE A 75 -12.35 -5.11 0.93
CA PHE A 75 -12.21 -6.07 -0.17
C PHE A 75 -10.80 -6.12 -0.75
N PHE A 76 -9.87 -5.32 -0.22
CA PHE A 76 -8.50 -5.19 -0.73
C PHE A 76 -7.54 -6.10 0.03
N THR A 77 -6.76 -6.88 -0.71
CA THR A 77 -5.74 -7.76 -0.13
C THR A 77 -4.36 -7.10 -0.24
N TYR A 78 -3.63 -7.10 0.88
CA TYR A 78 -2.25 -6.68 0.98
C TYR A 78 -1.40 -7.90 1.27
N THR A 79 -0.28 -8.05 0.56
CA THR A 79 0.63 -9.18 0.74
C THR A 79 2.04 -8.68 0.91
N MET A 80 2.67 -9.04 2.01
CA MET A 80 4.08 -8.78 2.28
C MET A 80 4.81 -10.12 2.32
N ARG A 81 5.82 -10.28 1.45
CA ARG A 81 6.69 -11.44 1.42
C ARG A 81 8.04 -11.05 1.97
N ILE A 82 8.44 -11.64 3.07
CA ILE A 82 9.72 -11.38 3.74
C ILE A 82 10.64 -12.53 3.39
N ARG A 83 11.83 -12.23 2.88
CA ARG A 83 12.88 -13.21 2.60
C ARG A 83 13.89 -13.18 3.74
N CYS A 84 13.88 -14.20 4.59
CA CYS A 84 14.63 -14.21 5.83
C CYS A 84 16.14 -14.17 5.62
N SER A 85 16.67 -14.93 4.66
CA SER A 85 18.10 -14.96 4.32
C SER A 85 18.67 -13.59 3.92
N GLN A 86 17.85 -12.74 3.29
CA GLN A 86 18.26 -11.44 2.76
C GLN A 86 17.79 -10.27 3.63
N GLN A 87 17.01 -10.53 4.68
CA GLN A 87 16.34 -9.50 5.51
C GLN A 87 15.61 -8.44 4.67
N THR A 88 15.09 -8.84 3.52
CA THR A 88 14.36 -7.97 2.59
C THR A 88 12.90 -8.37 2.51
N TYR A 89 12.05 -7.43 2.12
CA TYR A 89 10.65 -7.70 1.89
C TYR A 89 10.20 -7.21 0.51
N GLN A 90 9.12 -7.81 0.02
CA GLN A 90 8.38 -7.39 -1.15
C GLN A 90 6.93 -7.15 -0.74
N LEU A 91 6.47 -5.92 -0.91
CA LEU A 91 5.11 -5.52 -0.61
C LEU A 91 4.29 -5.43 -1.90
N SER A 92 3.19 -6.17 -1.95
CA SER A 92 2.18 -6.10 -3.00
C SER A 92 0.90 -5.52 -2.40
N TRP A 93 0.41 -4.45 -3.01
CA TRP A 93 -0.77 -3.73 -2.57
C TRP A 93 -1.65 -3.34 -3.78
N PRO A 94 -2.96 -3.12 -3.59
CA PRO A 94 -3.94 -3.10 -4.68
C PRO A 94 -4.06 -1.75 -5.40
N TRP A 95 -2.93 -1.08 -5.65
CA TRP A 95 -2.88 0.21 -6.36
C TRP A 95 -3.59 0.23 -7.74
N PRO A 96 -3.64 -0.87 -8.55
CA PRO A 96 -4.30 -0.81 -9.85
C PRO A 96 -5.78 -0.47 -9.77
N TRP A 97 -6.45 -0.77 -8.65
CA TRP A 97 -7.86 -0.44 -8.46
C TRP A 97 -8.13 1.05 -8.40
N ALA A 98 -7.26 1.80 -7.71
CA ALA A 98 -7.39 3.25 -7.65
C ALA A 98 -7.08 3.89 -9.02
N VAL A 99 -6.09 3.35 -9.75
CA VAL A 99 -5.78 3.81 -11.12
C VAL A 99 -6.93 3.50 -12.08
N ALA A 100 -7.53 2.32 -11.99
CA ALA A 100 -8.70 1.96 -12.79
C ALA A 100 -9.87 2.89 -12.52
N LEU A 101 -10.14 3.24 -11.26
CA LEU A 101 -11.20 4.18 -10.89
C LEU A 101 -10.97 5.58 -11.51
N LEU A 102 -9.73 6.07 -11.47
CA LEU A 102 -9.34 7.34 -12.09
C LEU A 102 -9.60 7.35 -13.60
N LEU A 103 -9.25 6.25 -14.29
CA LEU A 103 -9.34 6.14 -15.75
C LEU A 103 -10.77 5.89 -16.25
N LEU A 104 -11.54 5.07 -15.54
CA LEU A 104 -12.89 4.67 -15.95
C LEU A 104 -13.96 5.69 -15.58
N VAL A 105 -13.75 6.40 -14.46
CA VAL A 105 -14.76 7.31 -13.89
C VAL A 105 -14.09 8.62 -13.49
N PRO A 106 -13.67 9.46 -14.46
CA PRO A 106 -12.89 10.66 -14.21
C PRO A 106 -13.64 11.69 -13.34
N GLN A 107 -14.97 11.72 -13.37
CA GLN A 107 -15.78 12.52 -12.46
C GLN A 107 -15.58 12.18 -10.97
N LEU A 108 -15.07 10.97 -10.66
CA LEU A 108 -14.71 10.51 -9.32
C LEU A 108 -13.19 10.52 -9.08
N ALA A 109 -12.42 11.30 -9.85
CA ALA A 109 -10.97 11.34 -9.72
C ALA A 109 -10.48 11.67 -8.30
N TRP A 110 -11.19 12.55 -7.59
CA TRP A 110 -10.88 12.85 -6.20
C TRP A 110 -11.05 11.64 -5.28
N LEU A 111 -12.09 10.82 -5.47
CA LEU A 111 -12.28 9.56 -4.73
C LEU A 111 -11.17 8.56 -5.04
N ALA A 112 -10.75 8.48 -6.30
CA ALA A 112 -9.62 7.63 -6.69
C ALA A 112 -8.32 8.05 -5.98
N VAL A 113 -8.06 9.35 -5.86
CA VAL A 113 -6.92 9.87 -5.10
C VAL A 113 -7.03 9.55 -3.61
N VAL A 114 -8.19 9.80 -3.00
CA VAL A 114 -8.42 9.49 -1.57
C VAL A 114 -8.24 7.98 -1.33
N LEU A 115 -8.79 7.14 -2.20
CA LEU A 115 -8.66 5.69 -2.14
C LEU A 115 -7.20 5.26 -2.25
N LEU A 116 -6.46 5.81 -3.21
CA LEU A 116 -5.03 5.52 -3.39
C LEU A 116 -4.23 5.89 -2.15
N LEU A 117 -4.46 7.08 -1.58
CA LEU A 117 -3.78 7.54 -0.36
C LEU A 117 -4.12 6.65 0.84
N TRP A 118 -5.39 6.27 0.98
CA TRP A 118 -5.82 5.34 2.03
C TRP A 118 -5.16 3.97 1.88
N MET A 119 -5.08 3.44 0.65
CA MET A 119 -4.39 2.17 0.38
C MET A 119 -2.89 2.26 0.67
N LEU A 120 -2.26 3.37 0.28
CA LEU A 120 -0.85 3.65 0.50
C LEU A 120 -0.55 3.75 2.01
N TYR A 121 -1.45 4.35 2.77
CA TYR A 121 -1.43 4.42 4.23
C TYR A 121 -1.54 3.02 4.84
N LYS A 122 -2.51 2.20 4.43
CA LYS A 122 -2.65 0.80 4.91
C LYS A 122 -1.43 -0.07 4.58
N ALA A 123 -0.89 0.07 3.38
CA ALA A 123 0.34 -0.60 2.98
C ALA A 123 1.51 -0.21 3.90
N HIS A 124 1.61 1.07 4.28
CA HIS A 124 2.62 1.53 5.22
C HIS A 124 2.37 1.10 6.67
N GLN A 125 1.10 1.04 7.10
CA GLN A 125 0.71 0.52 8.40
C GLN A 125 1.16 -0.94 8.56
N LEU A 126 0.91 -1.78 7.54
CA LEU A 126 1.37 -3.17 7.51
C LEU A 126 2.89 -3.27 7.61
N GLU A 127 3.61 -2.49 6.81
CA GLU A 127 5.08 -2.47 6.80
C GLU A 127 5.65 -2.14 8.19
N ARG A 128 5.13 -1.10 8.85
CA ARG A 128 5.55 -0.71 10.20
C ARG A 128 5.21 -1.79 11.23
N ALA A 129 3.99 -2.33 11.19
CA ALA A 129 3.54 -3.35 12.14
C ALA A 129 4.42 -4.60 12.05
N VAL A 130 4.72 -5.07 10.83
CA VAL A 130 5.61 -6.21 10.60
C VAL A 130 7.04 -5.91 11.05
N ALA A 131 7.57 -4.71 10.75
CA ALA A 131 8.91 -4.32 11.15
C ALA A 131 9.07 -4.13 12.68
N GLN A 132 8.00 -3.72 13.37
CA GLN A 132 7.96 -3.63 14.84
C GLN A 132 7.85 -5.02 15.47
N ALA A 133 6.88 -5.82 15.04
CA ALA A 133 6.70 -7.18 15.53
C ALA A 133 7.95 -8.05 15.29
N GLY A 134 8.60 -7.91 14.14
CA GLY A 134 9.86 -8.59 13.85
C GLY A 134 11.00 -8.22 14.80
N ARG A 135 11.05 -6.96 15.28
CA ARG A 135 12.05 -6.51 16.26
C ARG A 135 11.73 -7.01 17.67
N GLU A 136 10.48 -6.88 18.10
CA GLU A 136 10.02 -7.36 19.40
C GLU A 136 10.28 -8.86 19.57
N LEU A 137 9.96 -9.65 18.53
CA LEU A 137 10.15 -11.10 18.56
C LEU A 137 11.59 -11.56 18.31
N ALA A 138 12.48 -10.68 17.86
CA ALA A 138 13.90 -10.97 17.68
C ALA A 138 14.75 -10.61 18.92
N THR A 139 14.16 -9.96 19.91
CA THR A 139 14.82 -9.64 21.18
C THR A 139 14.63 -10.85 22.12
N PRO A 140 15.71 -11.51 22.58
CA PRO A 140 15.65 -12.75 23.36
C PRO A 140 15.07 -12.58 24.76
#